data_AF-A0AAI8MP84-F1
#
_entry.id   AF-A0AAI8MP84-F1
#
_cell.length_a   1.000
_cell.length_b   1.000
_cell.length_c   1.000
_cell.angle_alpha   90.00
_cell.angle_beta   90.00
_cell.angle_gamma   90.00
#
_symmetry.space_group_name_H-M   'P 1'
#
loop_
_entity.id
_entity.type
_entity.pdbx_description
1 polymer ?
#
loop_
_entity_poly.entity_id
_entity_poly.type
_entity_poly.pdbx_seq_one_letter_code
_entity_poly.pdbx_strand_id
1 'polypeptide(L)'
;MLNGFISTLSMPKLPHSLEFIQDLQKFSNDLHTNAFSSLFQTSKKTLESLQDFQKDYQALSSLTQEIAKILHRFDRIQDLPEYQQYYEISHIMFEKHYYLISVTYAFEALPKYLIGKFQQCGIMKDDESLSQYDKAQAINQFVLEKIANYKVFAYDKACFYYDKHKAEFENLREILSKLKDIRNNLVHINDKELSDKGLDIAQDLQNNYARFYDLCIRQDSFTQIDIVVYDVEKLGLSIYDYFNSTFGIKLSKIFFKQIDAMKKKNFPIPKTSPSKFQNSKKAQALIALLASFDDNTEYLSLEQGRAFDEILNPPPKKPTQTHSPKYSPTQKPIQQDSQTSAQKLNQHFKGTRIDK
;
A
#
# COMPACT_ATOMS: atom_id res chain seq x y z
N MET A 1 -48.74 -36.14 -40.18
CA MET A 1 -48.32 -36.38 -38.78
C MET A 1 -47.12 -35.55 -38.36
N LEU A 2 -46.04 -35.46 -39.16
CA LEU A 2 -44.87 -34.61 -38.84
C LEU A 2 -45.22 -33.11 -38.71
N ASN A 3 -46.08 -32.58 -39.58
CA ASN A 3 -46.54 -31.18 -39.49
C ASN A 3 -47.36 -30.86 -38.22
N GLY A 4 -48.04 -31.86 -37.64
CA GLY A 4 -48.77 -31.72 -36.37
C GLY A 4 -47.85 -31.77 -35.14
N PHE A 5 -46.73 -32.50 -35.26
CA PHE A 5 -45.65 -32.52 -34.27
C PHE A 5 -44.83 -31.22 -34.32
N ILE A 6 -44.56 -30.69 -35.52
CA ILE A 6 -43.89 -29.40 -35.70
C ILE A 6 -44.79 -28.24 -35.25
N SER A 7 -46.12 -28.34 -35.40
CA SER A 7 -47.05 -27.32 -34.89
C SER A 7 -47.22 -27.37 -33.36
N THR A 8 -46.98 -28.51 -32.70
CA THR A 8 -46.92 -28.59 -31.23
C THR A 8 -45.55 -28.16 -30.68
N LEU A 9 -44.50 -28.25 -31.49
CA LEU A 9 -43.19 -27.62 -31.28
C LEU A 9 -43.13 -26.16 -31.74
N SER A 10 -44.27 -25.52 -32.03
CA SER A 10 -44.26 -24.08 -32.26
C SER A 10 -43.79 -23.43 -30.97
N MET A 11 -42.49 -23.09 -30.95
CA MET A 11 -41.91 -22.27 -29.89
C MET A 11 -42.90 -21.12 -29.69
N PRO A 12 -43.38 -20.90 -28.47
CA PRO A 12 -44.14 -19.70 -28.18
C PRO A 12 -43.33 -18.55 -28.79
N LYS A 13 -43.96 -17.74 -29.65
CA LYS A 13 -43.33 -16.49 -30.09
C LYS A 13 -42.97 -15.77 -28.80
N LEU A 14 -41.69 -15.77 -28.42
CA LEU A 14 -41.25 -15.31 -27.11
C LEU A 14 -41.59 -13.81 -27.04
N PRO A 15 -42.63 -13.37 -26.31
CA PRO A 15 -43.11 -12.01 -26.47
C PRO A 15 -42.23 -10.99 -25.72
N HIS A 16 -41.32 -11.45 -24.85
CA HIS A 16 -40.58 -10.59 -23.91
C HIS A 16 -39.10 -10.99 -23.72
N SER A 17 -38.56 -11.90 -24.54
CA SER A 17 -37.20 -12.45 -24.34
C SER A 17 -36.06 -11.60 -24.89
N LEU A 18 -36.33 -10.47 -25.56
CA LEU A 18 -35.27 -9.67 -26.19
C LEU A 18 -34.48 -8.85 -25.16
N GLU A 19 -35.16 -8.22 -24.19
CA GLU A 19 -34.50 -7.26 -23.28
C GLU A 19 -33.53 -7.94 -22.31
N PHE A 20 -33.96 -9.00 -21.63
CA PHE A 20 -33.07 -9.77 -20.74
C PHE A 20 -31.85 -10.35 -21.49
N ILE A 21 -32.06 -10.86 -22.71
CA ILE A 21 -30.97 -11.41 -23.53
C ILE A 21 -30.03 -10.30 -24.01
N GLN A 22 -30.55 -9.12 -24.36
CA GLN A 22 -29.74 -7.93 -24.70
C GLN A 22 -28.96 -7.41 -23.49
N ASP A 23 -29.57 -7.35 -22.31
CA ASP A 23 -28.92 -6.93 -21.08
C ASP A 23 -27.81 -7.92 -20.69
N LEU A 24 -28.04 -9.23 -20.83
CA LEU A 24 -27.00 -10.26 -20.65
C LEU A 24 -25.86 -10.13 -21.66
N GLN A 25 -26.17 -9.88 -22.94
CA GLN A 25 -25.16 -9.64 -23.97
C GLN A 25 -24.32 -8.40 -23.64
N LYS A 26 -24.97 -7.33 -23.19
CA LYS A 26 -24.29 -6.11 -22.76
C LYS A 26 -23.42 -6.36 -21.53
N PHE A 27 -23.93 -7.09 -20.53
CA PHE A 27 -23.17 -7.48 -19.35
C PHE A 27 -21.91 -8.28 -19.75
N SER A 28 -22.05 -9.25 -20.65
CA SER A 28 -20.93 -10.02 -21.18
C SER A 28 -19.90 -9.14 -21.90
N ASN A 29 -20.35 -8.18 -22.71
CA ASN A 29 -19.46 -7.25 -23.41
C ASN A 29 -18.73 -6.31 -22.43
N ASP A 30 -19.44 -5.75 -21.45
CA ASP A 30 -18.85 -4.90 -20.41
C ASP A 30 -17.81 -5.67 -19.59
N LEU A 31 -18.05 -6.96 -19.33
CA LEU A 31 -17.14 -7.87 -18.64
C LEU A 31 -15.89 -8.17 -19.48
N HIS A 32 -16.02 -8.38 -20.78
CA HIS A 32 -14.86 -8.64 -21.67
C HIS A 32 -14.02 -7.40 -21.95
N THR A 33 -14.62 -6.21 -21.87
CA THR A 33 -13.95 -4.93 -22.11
C THR A 33 -13.41 -4.29 -20.83
N ASN A 34 -13.52 -4.98 -19.69
CA ASN A 34 -13.13 -4.49 -18.36
C ASN A 34 -13.77 -3.13 -18.02
N ALA A 35 -14.98 -2.86 -18.50
CA ALA A 35 -15.68 -1.59 -18.33
C ALA A 35 -16.44 -1.54 -17.00
N PHE A 36 -15.73 -1.54 -15.86
CA PHE A 36 -16.32 -1.78 -14.53
C PHE A 36 -17.50 -0.86 -14.18
N SER A 37 -17.41 0.44 -14.48
CA SER A 37 -18.51 1.38 -14.26
C SER A 37 -19.78 0.99 -15.01
N SER A 38 -19.64 0.57 -16.29
CA SER A 38 -20.75 0.09 -17.11
C SER A 38 -21.21 -1.30 -16.65
N LEU A 39 -20.27 -2.18 -16.31
CA LEU A 39 -20.51 -3.55 -15.89
C LEU A 39 -21.43 -3.63 -14.67
N PHE A 40 -21.17 -2.83 -13.63
CA PHE A 40 -22.00 -2.82 -12.43
C PHE A 40 -23.40 -2.26 -12.70
N GLN A 41 -23.50 -1.18 -13.49
CA GLN A 41 -24.80 -0.63 -13.91
C GLN A 41 -25.61 -1.64 -14.75
N THR A 42 -24.96 -2.29 -15.72
CA THR A 42 -25.58 -3.30 -16.57
C THR A 42 -25.95 -4.55 -15.78
N SER A 43 -25.14 -4.96 -14.79
CA SER A 43 -25.47 -6.08 -13.88
C SER A 43 -26.78 -5.83 -13.15
N LYS A 44 -26.96 -4.63 -12.59
CA LYS A 44 -28.20 -4.24 -11.89
C LYS A 44 -29.40 -4.26 -12.85
N LYS A 45 -29.26 -3.66 -14.04
CA LYS A 45 -30.31 -3.68 -15.06
C LYS A 45 -30.69 -5.11 -15.48
N THR A 46 -29.69 -5.98 -15.64
CA THR A 46 -29.90 -7.40 -15.98
C THR A 46 -30.65 -8.13 -14.87
N LEU A 47 -30.39 -7.80 -13.61
CA LEU A 47 -31.11 -8.37 -12.47
C LEU A 47 -32.59 -7.96 -12.46
N GLU A 48 -32.88 -6.72 -12.83
CA GLU A 48 -34.26 -6.22 -12.97
C GLU A 48 -35.00 -6.96 -14.09
N SER A 49 -34.41 -7.06 -15.30
CA SER A 49 -35.03 -7.77 -16.43
C SER A 49 -35.12 -9.30 -16.23
N LEU A 50 -34.23 -9.88 -15.41
CA LEU A 50 -34.29 -11.29 -15.03
C LEU A 50 -35.54 -11.64 -14.22
N GLN A 51 -36.02 -10.72 -13.36
CA GLN A 51 -37.22 -10.97 -12.55
C GLN A 51 -38.47 -11.14 -13.42
N ASP A 52 -38.57 -10.37 -14.50
CA ASP A 52 -39.67 -10.50 -15.46
C ASP A 52 -39.51 -11.75 -16.32
N PHE A 53 -38.29 -12.07 -16.74
CA PHE A 53 -38.01 -13.31 -17.47
C PHE A 53 -38.37 -14.57 -16.66
N GLN A 54 -38.12 -14.58 -15.35
CA GLN A 54 -38.46 -15.73 -14.48
C GLN A 54 -39.97 -15.99 -14.37
N LYS A 55 -40.81 -14.95 -14.48
CA LYS A 55 -42.28 -15.10 -14.45
C LYS A 55 -42.76 -15.86 -15.68
N ASP A 56 -42.17 -15.56 -16.84
CA ASP A 56 -42.59 -16.10 -18.13
C ASP A 56 -41.95 -17.46 -18.46
N TYR A 57 -40.76 -17.76 -17.91
CA TYR A 57 -39.97 -18.94 -18.26
C TYR A 57 -39.62 -19.83 -17.06
N GLN A 58 -40.63 -20.29 -16.31
CA GLN A 58 -40.45 -21.15 -15.14
C GLN A 58 -39.65 -22.44 -15.41
N ALA A 59 -39.73 -22.97 -16.64
CA ALA A 59 -38.96 -24.14 -17.07
C ALA A 59 -37.43 -23.92 -17.04
N LEU A 60 -36.98 -22.65 -17.04
CA LEU A 60 -35.58 -22.25 -16.95
C LEU A 60 -35.19 -21.76 -15.54
N SER A 61 -35.99 -22.06 -14.52
CA SER A 61 -35.79 -21.60 -13.14
C SER A 61 -34.38 -21.90 -12.58
N SER A 62 -33.85 -23.11 -12.83
CA SER A 62 -32.49 -23.45 -12.36
C SER A 62 -31.41 -22.56 -12.98
N LEU A 63 -31.46 -22.33 -14.29
CA LEU A 63 -30.49 -21.51 -15.02
C LEU A 63 -30.60 -20.05 -14.59
N THR A 64 -31.82 -19.52 -14.52
CA THR A 64 -32.07 -18.14 -14.12
C THR A 64 -31.69 -17.86 -12.67
N GLN A 65 -31.86 -18.83 -11.76
CA GLN A 65 -31.33 -18.72 -10.39
C GLN A 65 -29.80 -18.69 -10.34
N GLU A 66 -29.13 -19.46 -11.19
CA GLU A 66 -27.68 -19.42 -11.29
C GLU A 66 -27.18 -18.06 -11.80
N ILE A 67 -27.83 -17.51 -12.82
CA ILE A 67 -27.56 -16.15 -13.33
C ILE A 67 -27.77 -15.11 -12.21
N ALA A 68 -28.89 -15.18 -11.47
CA ALA A 68 -29.16 -14.28 -10.35
C ALA A 68 -28.04 -14.33 -9.30
N LYS A 69 -27.57 -15.53 -8.93
CA LYS A 69 -26.47 -15.69 -7.96
C LYS A 69 -25.18 -15.00 -8.41
N ILE A 70 -24.86 -15.07 -9.71
CA ILE A 70 -23.69 -14.38 -10.28
C ILE A 70 -23.90 -12.87 -10.23
N LEU A 71 -25.02 -12.36 -10.74
CA LEU A 71 -25.33 -10.92 -10.76
C LEU A 71 -25.34 -10.30 -9.35
N HIS A 72 -25.88 -11.01 -8.35
CA HIS A 72 -25.82 -10.60 -6.94
C HIS A 72 -24.40 -10.58 -6.36
N ARG A 73 -23.44 -11.31 -6.92
CA ARG A 73 -22.03 -11.15 -6.53
C ARG A 73 -21.47 -9.85 -7.12
N PHE A 74 -21.74 -9.57 -8.39
CA PHE A 74 -21.32 -8.32 -9.03
C PHE A 74 -21.86 -7.07 -8.31
N ASP A 75 -23.13 -7.11 -7.87
CA ASP A 75 -23.73 -6.02 -7.09
C ASP A 75 -23.06 -5.85 -5.71
N ARG A 76 -22.64 -6.94 -5.05
CA ARG A 76 -21.97 -6.86 -3.75
C ARG A 76 -20.53 -6.34 -3.81
N ILE A 77 -19.84 -6.54 -4.93
CA ILE A 77 -18.42 -6.17 -5.04
C ILE A 77 -18.22 -4.73 -5.55
N GLN A 78 -19.28 -4.05 -6.01
CA GLN A 78 -19.19 -2.71 -6.60
C GLN A 78 -18.56 -1.66 -5.67
N ASP A 79 -18.74 -1.82 -4.36
CA ASP A 79 -18.24 -0.87 -3.34
C ASP A 79 -16.83 -1.24 -2.83
N LEU A 80 -16.27 -2.36 -3.29
CA LEU A 80 -14.92 -2.78 -2.90
C LEU A 80 -13.86 -1.92 -3.61
N PRO A 81 -12.64 -1.80 -3.03
CA PRO A 81 -11.50 -1.24 -3.72
C PRO A 81 -11.25 -1.95 -5.06
N GLU A 82 -10.82 -1.22 -6.08
CA GLU A 82 -10.68 -1.75 -7.46
C GLU A 82 -9.89 -3.08 -7.51
N TYR A 83 -8.77 -3.19 -6.80
CA TYR A 83 -7.99 -4.44 -6.79
C TYR A 83 -8.78 -5.64 -6.22
N GLN A 84 -9.67 -5.42 -5.25
CA GLN A 84 -10.54 -6.47 -4.71
C GLN A 84 -11.66 -6.81 -5.69
N GLN A 85 -12.19 -5.83 -6.42
CA GLN A 85 -13.15 -6.09 -7.50
C GLN A 85 -12.55 -7.04 -8.55
N TYR A 86 -11.32 -6.76 -8.99
CA TYR A 86 -10.58 -7.64 -9.91
C TYR A 86 -10.37 -9.04 -9.32
N TYR A 87 -10.01 -9.14 -8.04
CA TYR A 87 -9.84 -10.43 -7.35
C TYR A 87 -11.15 -11.22 -7.29
N GLU A 88 -12.26 -10.60 -6.91
CA GLU A 88 -13.56 -11.26 -6.80
C GLU A 88 -14.09 -11.71 -8.16
N ILE A 89 -13.93 -10.86 -9.20
CA ILE A 89 -14.28 -11.23 -10.58
C ILE A 89 -13.44 -12.42 -11.04
N SER A 90 -12.14 -12.42 -10.73
CA SER A 90 -11.27 -13.56 -10.99
C SER A 90 -11.81 -14.84 -10.34
N HIS A 91 -12.21 -14.79 -9.07
CA HIS A 91 -12.77 -15.94 -8.36
C HIS A 91 -14.11 -16.42 -8.95
N ILE A 92 -14.98 -15.50 -9.38
CA ILE A 92 -16.22 -15.84 -10.10
C ILE A 92 -15.88 -16.62 -11.39
N MET A 93 -14.91 -16.13 -12.17
CA MET A 93 -14.51 -16.78 -13.43
C MET A 93 -13.88 -18.16 -13.19
N PHE A 94 -13.10 -18.31 -12.11
CA PHE A 94 -12.54 -19.58 -11.69
C PHE A 94 -13.62 -20.63 -11.40
N GLU A 95 -14.63 -20.28 -10.60
CA GLU A 95 -15.75 -21.16 -10.26
C GLU A 95 -16.58 -21.57 -11.48
N LYS A 96 -16.52 -20.78 -12.55
CA LYS A 96 -17.16 -21.07 -13.85
C LYS A 96 -16.21 -21.71 -14.86
N HIS A 97 -15.02 -22.12 -14.43
CA HIS A 97 -14.01 -22.78 -15.24
C HIS A 97 -13.48 -21.93 -16.41
N TYR A 98 -13.63 -20.61 -16.36
CA TYR A 98 -13.05 -19.69 -17.34
C TYR A 98 -11.61 -19.32 -16.96
N TYR A 99 -10.72 -20.32 -16.90
CA TYR A 99 -9.38 -20.17 -16.31
C TYR A 99 -8.51 -19.07 -16.93
N LEU A 100 -8.58 -18.86 -18.26
CA LEU A 100 -7.80 -17.81 -18.92
C LEU A 100 -8.26 -16.40 -18.51
N ILE A 101 -9.57 -16.18 -18.45
CA ILE A 101 -10.14 -14.90 -18.01
C ILE A 101 -9.85 -14.71 -16.52
N SER A 102 -10.04 -15.78 -15.74
CA SER A 102 -9.73 -15.86 -14.31
C SER A 102 -8.31 -15.39 -14.00
N VAL A 103 -7.30 -16.01 -14.61
CA VAL A 103 -5.90 -15.65 -14.35
C VAL A 103 -5.56 -14.23 -14.82
N THR A 104 -6.22 -13.75 -15.88
CA THR A 104 -6.02 -12.39 -16.40
C THR A 104 -6.45 -11.34 -15.36
N TYR A 105 -7.66 -11.49 -14.79
CA TYR A 105 -8.14 -10.61 -13.73
C TYR A 105 -7.27 -10.66 -12.47
N ALA A 106 -6.81 -11.86 -12.09
CA ALA A 106 -5.91 -12.03 -10.94
C ALA A 106 -4.57 -11.32 -11.13
N PHE A 107 -4.01 -11.45 -12.33
CA PHE A 107 -2.74 -10.83 -12.70
C PHE A 107 -2.85 -9.30 -12.71
N GLU A 108 -4.01 -8.74 -13.06
CA GLU A 108 -4.27 -7.30 -13.00
C GLU A 108 -4.58 -6.78 -11.59
N ALA A 109 -5.14 -7.60 -10.69
CA ALA A 109 -5.43 -7.23 -9.31
C ALA A 109 -4.16 -6.88 -8.51
N LEU A 110 -3.09 -7.66 -8.68
CA LEU A 110 -1.82 -7.54 -7.96
C LEU A 110 -1.16 -6.16 -8.08
N PRO A 111 -0.85 -5.65 -9.29
CA PRO A 111 -0.24 -4.34 -9.42
C PRO A 111 -1.16 -3.22 -8.92
N LYS A 112 -2.49 -3.34 -9.07
CA LYS A 112 -3.44 -2.35 -8.54
C LYS A 112 -3.36 -2.22 -7.02
N TYR A 113 -3.26 -3.33 -6.31
CA TYR A 113 -3.06 -3.33 -4.87
C TYR A 113 -1.77 -2.57 -4.47
N LEU A 114 -0.64 -2.90 -5.11
CA LEU A 114 0.63 -2.22 -4.84
C LEU A 114 0.64 -0.74 -5.25
N ILE A 115 -0.02 -0.36 -6.34
CA ILE A 115 -0.17 1.05 -6.73
C ILE A 115 -0.84 1.82 -5.59
N GLY A 116 -1.94 1.30 -5.03
CA GLY A 116 -2.61 1.93 -3.89
C GLY A 116 -1.67 2.11 -2.69
N LYS A 117 -0.86 1.09 -2.38
CA LYS A 117 0.16 1.18 -1.32
C LYS A 117 1.26 2.19 -1.61
N PHE A 118 1.76 2.22 -2.83
CA PHE A 118 2.78 3.17 -3.25
C PHE A 118 2.25 4.60 -3.24
N GLN A 119 0.97 4.82 -3.54
CA GLN A 119 0.32 6.13 -3.40
C GLN A 119 0.23 6.56 -1.94
N GLN A 120 -0.23 5.67 -1.05
CA GLN A 120 -0.33 5.95 0.40
C GLN A 120 1.03 6.29 1.03
N CYS A 121 2.12 5.70 0.53
CA CYS A 121 3.48 5.95 0.99
C CYS A 121 4.22 7.08 0.25
N GLY A 122 3.57 7.79 -0.69
CA GLY A 122 4.21 8.85 -1.47
C GLY A 122 5.38 8.37 -2.33
N ILE A 123 5.30 7.12 -2.81
CA ILE A 123 6.27 6.45 -3.70
C ILE A 123 5.90 6.70 -5.16
N MET A 124 4.60 6.68 -5.49
CA MET A 124 4.14 7.00 -6.85
C MET A 124 4.46 8.45 -7.20
N LYS A 125 4.81 8.70 -8.45
CA LYS A 125 4.92 10.07 -8.97
C LYS A 125 3.55 10.57 -9.41
N ASP A 126 3.27 11.84 -9.10
CA ASP A 126 2.08 12.55 -9.55
C ASP A 126 2.28 12.98 -11.01
N ASP A 127 2.16 12.01 -11.91
CA ASP A 127 2.13 12.25 -13.35
C ASP A 127 0.80 11.74 -13.91
N GLU A 128 -0.06 12.69 -14.26
CA GLU A 128 -1.39 12.45 -14.83
C GLU A 128 -1.32 11.98 -16.28
N SER A 129 -0.18 12.14 -16.96
CA SER A 129 0.02 11.67 -18.34
C SER A 129 0.24 10.16 -18.43
N LEU A 130 0.62 9.51 -17.33
CA LEU A 130 0.87 8.08 -17.28
C LEU A 130 -0.43 7.29 -17.14
N SER A 131 -0.69 6.41 -18.10
CA SER A 131 -1.85 5.52 -18.07
C SER A 131 -1.79 4.54 -16.90
N GLN A 132 -2.94 4.02 -16.49
CA GLN A 132 -3.00 2.95 -15.48
C GLN A 132 -2.26 1.68 -15.93
N TYR A 133 -2.25 1.43 -17.25
CA TYR A 133 -1.50 0.33 -17.85
C TYR A 133 0.01 0.50 -17.64
N ASP A 134 0.56 1.69 -17.92
CA ASP A 134 1.99 1.96 -17.74
C ASP A 134 2.42 1.82 -16.27
N LYS A 135 1.56 2.29 -15.36
CA LYS A 135 1.75 2.14 -13.90
C LYS A 135 1.79 0.67 -13.51
N ALA A 136 0.81 -0.12 -13.95
CA ALA A 136 0.74 -1.55 -13.65
C ALA A 136 1.92 -2.33 -14.23
N GLN A 137 2.33 -2.04 -15.47
CA GLN A 137 3.48 -2.68 -16.10
C GLN A 137 4.78 -2.41 -15.33
N ALA A 138 5.01 -1.15 -14.93
CA ALA A 138 6.19 -0.80 -14.16
C ALA A 138 6.24 -1.47 -12.79
N ILE A 139 5.10 -1.56 -12.10
CA ILE A 139 5.01 -2.29 -10.83
C ILE A 139 5.28 -3.78 -11.02
N ASN A 140 4.71 -4.41 -12.04
CA ASN A 140 4.99 -5.82 -12.34
C ASN A 140 6.47 -6.07 -12.61
N GLN A 141 7.13 -5.22 -13.41
CA GLN A 141 8.57 -5.31 -13.68
C GLN A 141 9.41 -5.12 -12.41
N PHE A 142 8.99 -4.22 -11.52
CA PHE A 142 9.64 -4.02 -10.24
C PHE A 142 9.51 -5.24 -9.31
N VAL A 143 8.31 -5.80 -9.18
CA VAL A 143 8.07 -6.98 -8.32
C VAL A 143 8.81 -8.22 -8.83
N LEU A 144 8.79 -8.46 -10.15
CA LEU A 144 9.39 -9.66 -10.73
C LEU A 144 10.92 -9.60 -10.80
N GLU A 145 11.44 -8.45 -11.20
CA GLU A 145 12.83 -8.29 -11.68
C GLU A 145 13.57 -7.11 -11.03
N LYS A 146 12.92 -6.35 -10.13
CA LYS A 146 13.45 -5.11 -9.55
C LYS A 146 13.93 -4.10 -10.59
N ILE A 147 13.27 -4.03 -11.74
CA ILE A 147 13.63 -3.07 -12.79
C ILE A 147 13.27 -1.65 -12.33
N ALA A 148 14.20 -0.73 -12.56
CA ALA A 148 13.99 0.68 -12.23
C ALA A 148 13.06 1.38 -13.23
N ASN A 149 12.05 2.08 -12.70
CA ASN A 149 11.20 2.96 -13.50
C ASN A 149 10.97 4.31 -12.80
N TYR A 150 11.96 5.19 -12.97
CA TYR A 150 11.94 6.53 -12.41
C TYR A 150 10.85 7.44 -12.99
N LYS A 151 10.13 7.03 -14.05
CA LYS A 151 9.01 7.82 -14.57
C LYS A 151 7.74 7.58 -13.73
N VAL A 152 7.50 6.33 -13.35
CA VAL A 152 6.27 5.93 -12.66
C VAL A 152 6.35 6.15 -11.15
N PHE A 153 7.48 5.81 -10.54
CA PHE A 153 7.65 5.91 -9.10
C PHE A 153 9.06 6.35 -8.73
N ALA A 154 9.22 6.84 -7.51
CA ALA A 154 10.54 7.06 -6.92
C ALA A 154 11.17 5.70 -6.63
N TYR A 155 11.99 5.19 -7.56
CA TYR A 155 12.62 3.87 -7.50
C TYR A 155 13.33 3.63 -6.16
N ASP A 156 14.01 4.65 -5.69
CA ASP A 156 14.69 4.70 -4.41
C ASP A 156 13.77 4.39 -3.22
N LYS A 157 12.62 5.07 -3.16
CA LYS A 157 11.59 4.83 -2.14
C LYS A 157 10.99 3.44 -2.28
N ALA A 158 10.79 2.98 -3.51
CA ALA A 158 10.26 1.64 -3.78
C ALA A 158 11.23 0.55 -3.32
N CYS A 159 12.54 0.72 -3.50
CA CYS A 159 13.55 -0.21 -2.99
C CYS A 159 13.57 -0.26 -1.46
N PHE A 160 13.51 0.89 -0.79
CA PHE A 160 13.38 0.94 0.66
C PHE A 160 12.12 0.23 1.16
N TYR A 161 10.98 0.50 0.53
CA TYR A 161 9.72 -0.15 0.84
C TYR A 161 9.78 -1.67 0.63
N TYR A 162 10.46 -2.09 -0.44
CA TYR A 162 10.74 -3.49 -0.72
C TYR A 162 11.53 -4.15 0.40
N ASP A 163 12.63 -3.54 0.83
CA ASP A 163 13.49 -4.14 1.86
C ASP A 163 12.79 -4.25 3.21
N LYS A 164 11.88 -3.32 3.53
CA LYS A 164 11.04 -3.38 4.73
C LYS A 164 10.00 -4.51 4.68
N HIS A 165 9.47 -4.80 3.50
CA HIS A 165 8.46 -5.83 3.27
C HIS A 165 9.01 -7.00 2.44
N LYS A 166 10.27 -7.37 2.69
CA LYS A 166 11.01 -8.29 1.81
C LYS A 166 10.31 -9.65 1.69
N ALA A 167 9.83 -10.21 2.80
CA ALA A 167 9.16 -11.51 2.80
C ALA A 167 7.83 -11.46 2.03
N GLU A 168 7.07 -10.38 2.22
CA GLU A 168 5.81 -10.12 1.55
C GLU A 168 6.01 -9.92 0.04
N PHE A 169 7.05 -9.18 -0.36
CA PHE A 169 7.39 -8.98 -1.77
C PHE A 169 7.86 -10.27 -2.46
N GLU A 170 8.65 -11.13 -1.79
CA GLU A 170 9.02 -12.43 -2.38
C GLU A 170 7.79 -13.34 -2.53
N ASN A 171 6.87 -13.35 -1.55
CA ASN A 171 5.60 -14.07 -1.68
C ASN A 171 4.77 -13.53 -2.87
N LEU A 172 4.67 -12.20 -3.00
CA LEU A 172 3.97 -11.55 -4.11
C LEU A 172 4.61 -11.87 -5.46
N ARG A 173 5.94 -11.88 -5.54
CA ARG A 173 6.71 -12.23 -6.73
C ARG A 173 6.45 -13.65 -7.19
N GLU A 174 6.41 -14.61 -6.25
CA GLU A 174 6.07 -15.99 -6.56
C GLU A 174 4.64 -16.12 -7.12
N ILE A 175 3.66 -15.46 -6.48
CA ILE A 175 2.27 -15.45 -6.97
C ILE A 175 2.25 -14.90 -8.40
N LEU A 176 2.84 -13.72 -8.62
CA LEU A 176 2.82 -13.04 -9.91
C LEU A 176 3.52 -13.85 -11.01
N SER A 177 4.65 -14.50 -10.69
CA SER A 177 5.36 -15.39 -11.61
C SER A 177 4.49 -16.58 -12.00
N LYS A 178 3.84 -17.23 -11.04
CA LYS A 178 2.97 -18.38 -11.30
C LYS A 178 1.75 -18.00 -12.14
N LEU A 179 1.10 -16.88 -11.84
CA LEU A 179 -0.03 -16.40 -12.65
C LEU A 179 0.41 -16.05 -14.09
N LYS A 180 1.59 -15.45 -14.26
CA LYS A 180 2.18 -15.17 -15.59
C LYS A 180 2.40 -16.46 -16.37
N ASP A 181 2.97 -17.48 -15.75
CA ASP A 181 3.24 -18.78 -16.38
C ASP A 181 1.94 -19.49 -16.75
N ILE A 182 0.96 -19.53 -15.84
CA ILE A 182 -0.37 -20.13 -16.08
C ILE A 182 -1.06 -19.42 -17.25
N ARG A 183 -1.07 -18.08 -17.26
CA ARG A 183 -1.67 -17.30 -18.35
C ARG A 183 -1.00 -17.62 -19.69
N ASN A 184 0.32 -17.61 -19.75
CA ASN A 184 1.05 -17.91 -20.97
C ASN A 184 0.78 -19.34 -21.46
N ASN A 185 0.75 -20.31 -20.55
CA ASN A 185 0.41 -21.69 -20.87
C ASN A 185 -1.02 -21.80 -21.43
N LEU A 186 -2.00 -21.18 -20.78
CA LEU A 186 -3.40 -21.19 -21.23
C LEU A 186 -3.63 -20.50 -22.58
N VAL A 187 -2.82 -19.51 -22.95
CA VAL A 187 -2.89 -18.86 -24.27
C VAL A 187 -2.37 -19.78 -25.39
N HIS A 188 -1.47 -20.71 -25.06
CA HIS A 188 -0.79 -21.57 -26.04
C HIS A 188 -1.21 -23.05 -25.97
N ILE A 189 -2.10 -23.42 -25.06
CA ILE A 189 -2.54 -24.80 -24.85
C ILE A 189 -3.49 -25.23 -25.97
N ASN A 190 -3.34 -26.47 -26.44
CA ASN A 190 -4.34 -27.11 -27.30
C ASN A 190 -5.32 -27.96 -26.47
N ASP A 191 -6.47 -28.32 -27.06
CA ASP A 191 -7.57 -29.01 -26.36
C ASP A 191 -7.16 -30.32 -25.67
N LYS A 192 -6.14 -31.02 -26.21
CA LYS A 192 -5.66 -32.29 -25.66
C LYS A 192 -4.84 -32.07 -24.39
N GLU A 193 -3.97 -31.07 -24.38
CA GLU A 193 -3.16 -30.70 -23.22
C GLU A 193 -3.99 -30.11 -22.07
N LEU A 194 -5.11 -29.43 -22.39
CA LEU A 194 -6.04 -28.90 -21.40
C LEU A 194 -6.71 -30.04 -20.60
N SER A 195 -7.01 -31.17 -21.26
CA SER A 195 -7.62 -32.33 -20.59
C SER A 195 -6.65 -33.05 -19.64
N ASP A 196 -5.36 -33.07 -19.96
CA ASP A 196 -4.34 -33.75 -19.15
C ASP A 196 -3.80 -32.86 -18.00
N LYS A 197 -3.69 -31.54 -18.23
CA LYS A 197 -3.11 -30.58 -17.26
C LYS A 197 -4.14 -29.69 -16.54
N GLY A 198 -5.42 -29.81 -16.88
CA GLY A 198 -6.48 -28.93 -16.37
C GLY A 198 -6.65 -28.98 -14.85
N LEU A 199 -6.43 -30.16 -14.24
CA LEU A 199 -6.50 -30.32 -12.78
C LEU A 199 -5.34 -29.59 -12.06
N ASP A 200 -4.13 -29.65 -12.64
CA ASP A 200 -2.95 -28.98 -12.09
C ASP A 200 -3.11 -27.45 -12.16
N ILE A 201 -3.63 -26.94 -13.28
CA ILE A 201 -3.90 -25.50 -13.46
C ILE A 201 -4.92 -25.00 -12.45
N ALA A 202 -6.01 -25.77 -12.24
CA ALA A 202 -7.04 -25.39 -11.29
C ALA A 202 -6.51 -25.35 -9.85
N GLN A 203 -5.72 -26.35 -9.45
CA GLN A 203 -5.10 -26.40 -8.13
C GLN A 203 -4.09 -25.27 -7.92
N ASP A 204 -3.24 -24.99 -8.93
CA ASP A 204 -2.27 -23.91 -8.87
C ASP A 204 -2.96 -22.54 -8.76
N LEU A 205 -4.02 -22.29 -9.53
CA LEU A 205 -4.79 -21.06 -9.41
C LEU A 205 -5.43 -20.93 -8.03
N GLN A 206 -6.06 -21.99 -7.52
CA GLN A 206 -6.69 -21.98 -6.20
C GLN A 206 -5.68 -21.69 -5.09
N ASN A 207 -4.49 -22.31 -5.15
CA ASN A 207 -3.41 -22.06 -4.20
C ASN A 207 -2.94 -20.60 -4.25
N ASN A 208 -2.78 -20.03 -5.45
CA ASN A 208 -2.37 -18.64 -5.62
C ASN A 208 -3.48 -17.65 -5.18
N TYR A 209 -4.75 -17.99 -5.34
CA TYR A 209 -5.85 -17.18 -4.81
C TYR A 209 -5.90 -17.15 -3.29
N ALA A 210 -5.66 -18.28 -2.63
CA ALA A 210 -5.56 -18.32 -1.18
C ALA A 210 -4.40 -17.46 -0.68
N ARG A 211 -3.23 -17.55 -1.34
CA ARG A 211 -2.06 -16.72 -1.01
C ARG A 211 -2.32 -15.23 -1.23
N PHE A 212 -2.95 -14.85 -2.35
CA PHE A 212 -3.33 -13.46 -2.61
C PHE A 212 -4.29 -12.94 -1.54
N TYR A 213 -5.34 -13.72 -1.25
CA TYR A 213 -6.34 -13.34 -0.24
C TYR A 213 -5.68 -13.09 1.11
N ASP A 214 -4.85 -14.03 1.54
CA ASP A 214 -4.17 -13.95 2.82
C ASP A 214 -3.23 -12.75 2.89
N LEU A 215 -2.45 -12.49 1.85
CA LEU A 215 -1.44 -11.42 1.80
C LEU A 215 -2.07 -10.02 1.67
N CYS A 216 -2.99 -9.84 0.70
CA CYS A 216 -3.45 -8.53 0.22
C CYS A 216 -4.84 -8.13 0.75
N ILE A 217 -5.68 -9.09 1.13
CA ILE A 217 -7.06 -8.83 1.55
C ILE A 217 -7.21 -9.02 3.07
N ARG A 218 -6.85 -10.20 3.59
CA ARG A 218 -7.04 -10.54 5.00
C ARG A 218 -6.04 -9.84 5.91
N GLN A 219 -4.75 -9.90 5.58
CA GLN A 219 -3.69 -9.33 6.42
C GLN A 219 -3.37 -7.88 6.05
N ASP A 220 -3.63 -7.49 4.80
CA ASP A 220 -3.18 -6.22 4.23
C ASP A 220 -1.70 -5.94 4.56
N SER A 221 -0.84 -6.93 4.24
CA SER A 221 0.51 -7.08 4.80
C SER A 221 1.47 -5.94 4.46
N PHE A 222 1.12 -5.13 3.46
CA PHE A 222 1.85 -3.94 3.06
C PHE A 222 1.32 -2.73 3.83
N THR A 223 1.79 -2.60 5.07
CA THR A 223 1.46 -1.48 5.95
C THR A 223 2.00 -0.16 5.42
N GLN A 224 1.28 0.93 5.64
CA GLN A 224 1.79 2.26 5.31
C GLN A 224 3.08 2.56 6.08
N ILE A 225 4.08 3.08 5.38
CA ILE A 225 5.35 3.51 5.97
C ILE A 225 5.56 4.99 5.61
N ASP A 226 5.94 5.80 6.59
CA ASP A 226 6.44 7.15 6.35
C ASP A 226 7.82 7.10 5.68
N ILE A 227 7.83 7.10 4.35
CA ILE A 227 9.08 7.12 3.57
C ILE A 227 9.51 8.57 3.36
N VAL A 228 10.23 9.09 4.34
CA VAL A 228 10.96 10.35 4.18
C VAL A 228 12.38 10.02 3.78
N VAL A 229 12.65 10.03 2.48
CA VAL A 229 14.02 10.02 1.96
C VAL A 229 14.63 11.37 2.27
N TYR A 230 15.48 11.42 3.30
CA TYR A 230 16.35 12.57 3.49
C TYR A 230 17.26 12.69 2.28
N ASP A 231 17.48 13.92 1.80
CA ASP A 231 18.51 14.18 0.80
C ASP A 231 19.87 13.85 1.44
N VAL A 232 20.34 12.65 1.15
CA VAL A 232 21.57 12.09 1.68
C VAL A 232 22.73 13.01 1.31
N GLU A 233 22.76 13.58 0.09
CA GLU A 233 23.79 14.53 -0.31
C GLU A 233 23.78 15.79 0.56
N LYS A 234 22.60 16.39 0.76
CA LYS A 234 22.44 17.58 1.62
C LYS A 234 22.81 17.31 3.08
N LEU A 235 22.45 16.14 3.60
CA LEU A 235 22.83 15.75 4.95
C LEU A 235 24.35 15.49 5.04
N GLY A 236 24.93 14.82 4.05
CA GLY A 236 26.37 14.60 3.96
C GLY A 236 27.16 15.90 3.88
N LEU A 237 26.65 16.89 3.14
CA LEU A 237 27.19 18.25 3.13
C LEU A 237 27.09 18.90 4.52
N SER A 238 25.97 18.74 5.22
CA SER A 238 25.79 19.31 6.56
C SER A 238 26.73 18.67 7.60
N ILE A 239 26.96 17.36 7.51
CA ILE A 239 27.93 16.64 8.33
C ILE A 239 29.36 17.06 7.96
N TYR A 240 29.67 17.14 6.66
CA TYR A 240 30.94 17.65 6.14
C TYR A 240 31.25 19.03 6.69
N ASP A 241 30.31 19.96 6.58
CA ASP A 241 30.45 21.35 7.01
C ASP A 241 30.67 21.43 8.53
N TYR A 242 29.95 20.61 9.31
CA TYR A 242 30.17 20.52 10.75
C TYR A 242 31.60 20.07 11.09
N PHE A 243 32.09 19.00 10.48
CA PHE A 243 33.44 18.48 10.78
C PHE A 243 34.56 19.40 10.26
N ASN A 244 34.37 20.00 9.09
CA ASN A 244 35.31 20.94 8.51
C ASN A 244 35.39 22.24 9.34
N SER A 245 34.24 22.81 9.73
CA SER A 245 34.20 24.04 10.54
C SER A 245 34.67 23.83 11.99
N THR A 246 34.31 22.70 12.61
CA THR A 246 34.57 22.47 14.05
C THR A 246 35.97 21.91 14.31
N PHE A 247 36.51 21.10 13.39
CA PHE A 247 37.76 20.38 13.61
C PHE A 247 38.81 20.62 12.52
N GLY A 248 38.50 21.39 11.46
CA GLY A 248 39.39 21.59 10.32
C GLY A 248 39.58 20.34 9.46
N ILE A 249 38.67 19.37 9.58
CA ILE A 249 38.78 18.09 8.87
C ILE A 249 38.18 18.26 7.46
N LYS A 250 39.05 18.26 6.45
CA LYS A 250 38.63 18.14 5.05
C LYS A 250 38.26 16.69 4.76
N LEU A 251 36.98 16.40 4.89
CA LEU A 251 36.36 15.20 4.37
C LEU A 251 36.38 15.25 2.82
N SER A 252 36.44 14.12 2.11
CA SER A 252 36.27 14.20 0.65
C SER A 252 34.82 14.57 0.32
N LYS A 253 34.54 15.29 -0.78
CA LYS A 253 33.17 15.54 -1.27
C LYS A 253 32.36 14.25 -1.48
N ILE A 254 33.05 13.11 -1.63
CA ILE A 254 32.49 11.77 -1.74
C ILE A 254 32.37 11.14 -0.34
N PHE A 255 31.81 11.88 0.61
CA PHE A 255 31.65 11.47 2.01
C PHE A 255 30.92 10.11 2.13
N PHE A 256 30.00 9.83 1.21
CA PHE A 256 29.20 8.60 1.17
C PHE A 256 29.99 7.32 0.84
N LYS A 257 31.00 7.39 -0.05
CA LYS A 257 31.89 6.22 -0.26
C LYS A 257 32.80 5.93 0.96
N GLN A 258 32.90 6.86 1.91
CA GLN A 258 33.66 6.70 3.14
C GLN A 258 32.81 6.31 4.35
N ILE A 259 31.47 6.22 4.24
CA ILE A 259 30.63 5.65 5.30
C ILE A 259 31.07 4.20 5.59
N ASP A 260 31.36 3.41 4.56
CA ASP A 260 31.98 2.07 4.68
C ASP A 260 33.38 2.07 5.30
N ALA A 261 34.15 3.15 5.14
CA ALA A 261 35.44 3.31 5.80
C ALA A 261 35.29 3.73 7.28
N MET A 262 34.24 4.48 7.63
CA MET A 262 33.92 4.90 9.00
C MET A 262 33.31 3.76 9.83
N LYS A 263 32.46 2.93 9.22
CA LYS A 263 31.97 1.66 9.80
C LYS A 263 33.13 0.76 10.23
N LYS A 264 34.23 0.77 9.45
CA LYS A 264 35.46 0.01 9.74
C LYS A 264 36.38 0.66 10.78
N LYS A 265 35.89 1.31 11.85
CA LYS A 265 36.66 1.86 13.02
C LYS A 265 37.92 2.72 12.74
N ASN A 266 38.34 2.90 11.50
CA ASN A 266 39.62 3.46 11.07
C ASN A 266 39.39 4.77 10.33
N PHE A 267 38.57 5.65 10.92
CA PHE A 267 38.44 7.00 10.44
C PHE A 267 39.74 7.76 10.76
N PRO A 268 40.50 8.27 9.76
CA PRO A 268 41.75 8.96 10.01
C PRO A 268 41.47 10.33 10.62
N ILE A 269 41.42 10.40 11.95
CA ILE A 269 41.37 11.67 12.69
C ILE A 269 42.75 12.33 12.58
N PRO A 270 42.85 13.60 12.16
CA PRO A 270 44.14 14.30 12.13
C PRO A 270 44.79 14.30 13.51
N LYS A 271 46.09 14.01 13.57
CA LYS A 271 46.88 13.92 14.82
C LYS A 271 46.87 15.20 15.66
N THR A 272 46.45 16.33 15.11
CA THR A 272 46.43 17.66 15.74
C THR A 272 45.15 17.97 16.55
N SER A 273 44.08 17.19 16.40
CA SER A 273 42.80 17.40 17.11
C SER A 273 42.18 16.20 17.87
N PRO A 274 42.89 15.11 18.27
CA PRO A 274 42.26 13.94 18.91
C PRO A 274 41.45 14.26 20.17
N SER A 275 42.00 15.10 21.06
CA SER A 275 41.36 15.44 22.33
C SER A 275 40.07 16.26 22.14
N LYS A 276 40.05 17.20 21.18
CA LYS A 276 38.85 17.98 20.84
C LYS A 276 37.75 17.11 20.24
N PHE A 277 38.13 16.16 19.40
CA PHE A 277 37.20 15.22 18.79
C PHE A 277 36.63 14.23 19.81
N GLN A 278 37.48 13.63 20.66
CA GLN A 278 37.07 12.72 21.73
C GLN A 278 36.18 13.40 22.77
N ASN A 279 36.28 14.71 22.96
CA ASN A 279 35.45 15.45 23.92
C ASN A 279 34.16 16.02 23.30
N SER A 280 33.96 15.91 21.99
CA SER A 280 32.75 16.41 21.33
C SER A 280 31.64 15.37 21.38
N LYS A 281 30.68 15.58 22.30
CA LYS A 281 29.45 14.77 22.41
C LYS A 281 28.68 14.72 21.09
N LYS A 282 28.64 15.83 20.36
CA LYS A 282 27.96 15.93 19.06
C LYS A 282 28.65 15.09 17.98
N ALA A 283 29.99 15.13 17.90
CA ALA A 283 30.74 14.31 16.95
C ALA A 283 30.60 12.81 17.26
N GLN A 284 30.66 12.42 18.54
CA GLN A 284 30.46 11.04 18.96
C GLN A 284 29.04 10.54 18.66
N ALA A 285 28.03 11.37 18.88
CA ALA A 285 26.63 11.04 18.56
C ALA A 285 26.42 10.82 17.05
N LEU A 286 26.99 11.67 16.20
CA LEU A 286 26.92 11.49 14.74
C LEU A 286 27.57 10.18 14.29
N ILE A 287 28.72 9.82 14.86
CA ILE A 287 29.44 8.59 14.51
C ILE A 287 28.70 7.35 15.01
N ALA A 288 28.17 7.40 16.23
CA ALA A 288 27.37 6.31 16.78
C ALA A 288 26.10 6.08 15.95
N LEU A 289 25.42 7.16 15.53
CA LEU A 289 24.26 7.09 14.65
C LEU A 289 24.67 6.52 13.28
N LEU A 290 25.77 7.00 12.69
CA LEU A 290 26.32 6.48 11.43
C LEU A 290 26.67 4.98 11.50
N ALA A 291 27.20 4.52 12.63
CA ALA A 291 27.55 3.11 12.85
C ALA A 291 26.33 2.23 13.16
N SER A 292 25.17 2.83 13.48
CA SER A 292 23.91 2.11 13.73
C SER A 292 23.13 1.80 12.45
N PHE A 293 23.53 2.36 11.30
CA PHE A 293 22.95 2.00 10.02
C PHE A 293 23.43 0.62 9.60
N ASP A 294 22.48 -0.25 9.26
CA ASP A 294 22.78 -1.52 8.61
C ASP A 294 23.32 -1.25 7.19
N ASP A 295 24.26 -2.07 6.74
CA ASP A 295 25.25 -1.69 5.74
C ASP A 295 24.71 -1.41 4.32
N ASN A 296 23.41 -1.63 4.07
CA ASN A 296 22.88 -1.86 2.72
C ASN A 296 21.78 -0.90 2.26
N THR A 297 21.44 0.15 3.01
CA THR A 297 20.38 1.07 2.60
C THR A 297 20.94 2.42 2.12
N GLU A 298 20.73 2.75 0.84
CA GLU A 298 21.07 4.07 0.26
C GLU A 298 20.20 5.22 0.82
N TYR A 299 19.25 4.93 1.71
CA TYR A 299 18.23 5.87 2.18
C TYR A 299 18.13 5.91 3.71
N LEU A 300 17.83 7.09 4.23
CA LEU A 300 17.49 7.30 5.64
C LEU A 300 15.98 7.34 5.80
N SER A 301 15.45 6.73 6.87
CA SER A 301 14.06 6.92 7.30
C SER A 301 13.84 8.29 7.94
N LEU A 302 12.58 8.69 8.14
CA LEU A 302 12.20 9.93 8.83
C LEU A 302 12.81 10.05 10.23
N GLU A 303 12.77 8.97 11.01
CA GLU A 303 13.33 8.94 12.36
C GLU A 303 14.85 9.11 12.35
N GLN A 304 15.51 8.47 11.39
CA GLN A 304 16.96 8.56 11.23
C GLN A 304 17.39 9.95 10.76
N GLY A 305 16.68 10.53 9.78
CA GLY A 305 16.89 11.90 9.32
C GLY A 305 16.66 12.93 10.42
N ARG A 306 15.59 12.78 11.21
CA ARG A 306 15.33 13.62 12.40
C ARG A 306 16.42 13.47 13.44
N ALA A 307 16.88 12.26 13.74
CA ALA A 307 17.96 12.04 14.70
C ALA A 307 19.24 12.77 14.27
N PHE A 308 19.57 12.75 12.97
CA PHE A 308 20.68 13.54 12.44
C PHE A 308 20.47 15.04 12.58
N ASP A 309 19.29 15.54 12.22
CA ASP A 309 18.97 16.96 12.29
C ASP A 309 18.90 17.47 13.74
N GLU A 310 18.44 16.66 14.69
CA GLU A 310 18.46 16.99 16.12
C GLU A 310 19.88 17.08 16.67
N ILE A 311 20.80 16.23 16.20
CA ILE A 311 22.21 16.30 16.58
C ILE A 311 22.88 17.52 15.94
N LEU A 312 22.59 17.80 14.65
CA LEU A 312 23.17 18.91 13.91
C LEU A 312 22.60 20.27 14.34
N ASN A 313 21.31 20.34 14.61
CA ASN A 313 20.54 21.54 14.91
C ASN A 313 19.64 21.30 16.13
N PRO A 314 20.21 21.13 17.34
CA PRO A 314 19.41 20.85 18.52
C PRO A 314 18.44 22.00 18.78
N PRO A 315 17.17 21.71 19.13
CA PRO A 315 16.21 22.76 19.45
C PRO A 315 16.74 23.61 20.61
N PRO A 316 16.44 24.93 20.62
CA PRO A 316 16.91 25.80 21.69
C PRO A 316 16.44 25.24 23.04
N LYS A 317 17.41 24.97 23.93
CA LYS A 317 17.11 24.50 25.29
C LYS A 317 16.14 25.50 25.92
N LYS A 318 14.93 25.05 26.28
CA LYS A 318 14.04 25.84 27.14
C LYS A 318 14.86 26.23 28.39
N PRO A 319 14.81 27.50 28.83
CA PRO A 319 15.60 27.95 29.97
C PRO A 319 15.23 27.10 31.19
N THR A 320 16.20 26.35 31.68
CA THR A 320 16.11 25.59 32.92
C THR A 320 15.82 26.59 34.04
N GLN A 321 14.69 26.44 34.72
CA GLN A 321 14.45 27.15 35.97
C GLN A 321 15.61 26.82 36.92
N THR A 322 16.37 27.86 37.27
CA THR A 322 17.41 27.79 38.28
C THR A 322 16.75 27.50 39.63
N HIS A 323 16.83 26.24 40.06
CA HIS A 323 16.60 25.90 41.46
C HIS A 323 17.65 26.64 42.30
N SER A 324 17.16 27.55 43.15
CA SER A 324 17.95 28.19 44.20
C SER A 324 18.57 27.13 45.13
N PRO A 325 19.76 27.37 45.71
CA PRO A 325 20.41 26.40 46.57
C PRO A 325 19.58 26.13 47.84
N LYS A 326 19.42 24.84 48.15
CA LYS A 326 18.88 24.31 49.41
C LYS A 326 19.70 24.84 50.60
N TYR A 327 19.08 25.63 51.45
CA TYR A 327 19.46 25.75 52.86
C TYR A 327 18.69 24.70 53.66
N SER A 328 19.43 23.88 54.41
CA SER A 328 18.91 22.92 55.39
C SER A 328 19.18 23.42 56.82
N PRO A 329 18.46 22.92 57.83
CA PRO A 329 17.81 23.74 58.85
C PRO A 329 18.59 23.81 60.17
N THR A 330 18.42 24.89 60.92
CA THR A 330 18.71 24.90 62.36
C THR A 330 17.49 25.42 63.12
N GLN A 331 16.99 24.59 64.04
CA GLN A 331 15.95 24.84 65.04
C GLN A 331 16.35 26.04 65.94
N LYS A 332 15.49 26.81 66.63
CA LYS A 332 14.27 26.51 67.40
C LYS A 332 13.64 27.86 67.90
N PRO A 333 12.59 27.86 68.76
CA PRO A 333 11.26 28.43 68.52
C PRO A 333 11.03 29.83 69.14
N ILE A 334 9.91 30.50 68.83
CA ILE A 334 9.14 31.36 69.76
C ILE A 334 7.71 31.56 69.23
N GLN A 335 6.79 31.61 70.19
CA GLN A 335 5.33 31.65 70.16
C GLN A 335 4.70 32.99 69.73
N GLN A 336 3.40 32.89 69.37
CA GLN A 336 2.32 33.90 69.52
C GLN A 336 2.43 35.19 68.67
N ASP A 337 1.38 35.81 68.12
CA ASP A 337 -0.05 35.80 68.42
C ASP A 337 -0.86 36.36 67.21
N SER A 338 -2.14 36.00 67.14
CA SER A 338 -3.30 36.86 66.85
C SER A 338 -3.46 37.70 65.55
N GLN A 339 -4.65 37.51 64.96
CA GLN A 339 -5.59 38.55 64.48
C GLN A 339 -5.65 38.96 62.98
N THR A 340 -6.74 38.46 62.35
CA THR A 340 -7.79 39.16 61.58
C THR A 340 -7.43 40.21 60.52
N SER A 341 -7.94 39.99 59.29
CA SER A 341 -8.93 40.83 58.56
C SER A 341 -8.95 40.36 57.10
N ALA A 342 -9.98 39.65 56.61
CA ALA A 342 -11.28 40.18 56.19
C ALA A 342 -11.18 41.31 55.14
N GLN A 343 -11.76 41.00 53.97
CA GLN A 343 -12.39 41.89 53.00
C GLN A 343 -11.53 42.63 51.96
N LYS A 344 -11.98 42.42 50.71
CA LYS A 344 -11.88 43.18 49.45
C LYS A 344 -11.23 42.29 48.38
N LEU A 345 -11.82 42.00 47.22
CA LEU A 345 -12.97 42.57 46.54
C LEU A 345 -13.56 41.50 45.60
N ASN A 346 -14.87 41.53 45.48
CA ASN A 346 -15.70 40.70 44.61
C ASN A 346 -15.92 41.42 43.27
N GLN A 347 -16.40 40.69 42.24
CA GLN A 347 -16.95 41.16 40.94
C GLN A 347 -15.91 41.45 39.84
N HIS A 348 -15.99 41.01 38.59
CA HIS A 348 -17.03 40.48 37.69
C HIS A 348 -16.38 39.42 36.76
N PHE A 349 -16.99 38.43 36.11
CA PHE A 349 -18.21 38.39 35.29
C PHE A 349 -18.74 36.94 35.21
N LYS A 350 -20.06 36.77 35.38
CA LYS A 350 -20.87 35.64 34.87
C LYS A 350 -20.85 35.75 33.33
N GLY A 351 -20.72 34.69 32.53
CA GLY A 351 -21.67 33.58 32.42
C GLY A 351 -22.80 33.96 31.44
N THR A 352 -22.72 33.49 30.19
CA THR A 352 -23.92 33.31 29.36
C THR A 352 -23.76 32.10 28.46
N ARG A 353 -24.53 31.08 28.82
CA ARG A 353 -24.94 29.90 28.06
C ARG A 353 -26.25 30.29 27.37
N ILE A 354 -26.42 29.97 26.09
CA ILE A 354 -27.74 29.93 25.44
C ILE A 354 -27.78 28.63 24.64
N ASP A 355 -28.66 27.73 25.06
CA ASP A 355 -29.08 26.53 24.32
C ASP A 355 -30.17 26.93 23.30
N LYS A 356 -30.12 26.35 22.09
CA LYS A 356 -31.24 25.70 21.40
C LYS A 356 -30.76 25.01 20.13
#